data_AF-A0A366MA19-F1
#
_entry.id   AF-A0A366MA19-F1
#
_cell.length_a   1.000
_cell.length_b   1.000
_cell.length_c   1.000
_cell.angle_alpha   90.00
_cell.angle_beta   90.00
_cell.angle_gamma   90.00
#
_symmetry.space_group_name_H-M   'P 1'
#
loop_
_entity.id
_entity.type
_entity.pdbx_description
1 polymer ?
#
loop_
_entity_poly.entity_id
_entity_poly.type
_entity_poly.pdbx_seq_one_letter_code
_entity_poly.pdbx_strand_id
1 'polypeptide(L)'
;MPEENIVYIGSKPVMNYVLAVVTQMNSGVSEVVLKARGRAITRAVDVAEIVKNRFIPGMGVENIDICTEEIVGNSGVSTNVSTIEIQLKKDK
;
A
#
# COMPACT_ATOMS: atom_id res chain seq x y z
N MET A 1 -15.14 -4.34 2.38
CA MET A 1 -14.44 -4.30 1.08
C MET A 1 -13.80 -5.66 0.88
N PRO A 2 -13.90 -6.30 -0.30
CA PRO A 2 -13.21 -7.57 -0.54
C PRO A 2 -11.69 -7.37 -0.36
N GLU A 3 -11.01 -8.34 0.26
CA GLU A 3 -9.54 -8.32 0.46
C GLU A 3 -8.74 -8.28 -0.86
N GLU A 4 -9.42 -8.46 -2.00
CA GLU A 4 -8.83 -8.54 -3.34
C GLU A 4 -8.08 -7.28 -3.80
N ASN A 5 -8.35 -6.12 -3.18
CA ASN A 5 -7.76 -4.83 -3.58
C ASN A 5 -6.64 -4.35 -2.65
N ILE A 6 -6.10 -5.21 -1.77
CA ILE A 6 -5.06 -4.83 -0.81
C ILE A 6 -3.68 -5.29 -1.28
N VAL A 7 -2.69 -4.40 -1.23
CA VAL A 7 -1.28 -4.72 -1.46
C VAL A 7 -0.47 -4.44 -0.19
N TYR A 8 0.01 -5.51 0.45
CA TYR A 8 0.88 -5.42 1.62
C TYR A 8 2.33 -5.14 1.22
N ILE A 9 2.85 -4.00 1.68
CA ILE A 9 4.22 -3.56 1.40
C ILE A 9 5.15 -4.05 2.51
N GLY A 10 6.19 -4.76 2.10
CA GLY A 10 7.19 -5.36 2.98
C GLY A 10 8.60 -5.09 2.47
N SER A 11 9.46 -6.10 2.49
CA SER A 11 10.89 -5.98 2.19
C SER A 11 11.28 -6.24 0.71
N LYS A 12 10.35 -6.62 -0.18
CA LYS A 12 10.66 -6.82 -1.62
C LYS A 12 11.04 -5.50 -2.33
N PRO A 13 11.80 -5.52 -3.43
CA PRO A 13 12.09 -4.31 -4.21
C PRO A 13 10.82 -3.53 -4.58
N VAL A 14 10.91 -2.19 -4.60
CA VAL A 14 9.76 -1.29 -4.80
C VAL A 14 8.97 -1.62 -6.08
N MET A 15 9.66 -1.95 -7.16
CA MET A 15 9.04 -2.26 -8.46
C MET A 15 8.17 -3.51 -8.44
N ASN A 16 8.41 -4.46 -7.54
CA ASN A 16 7.56 -5.65 -7.42
C ASN A 16 6.15 -5.26 -6.94
N TYR A 17 6.06 -4.27 -6.06
CA TYR A 17 4.78 -3.75 -5.57
C TYR A 17 4.09 -2.86 -6.60
N VAL A 18 4.86 -2.01 -7.30
CA VAL A 18 4.34 -1.22 -8.43
C VAL A 18 3.70 -2.13 -9.48
N LEU A 19 4.39 -3.22 -9.86
CA LEU A 19 3.87 -4.19 -10.82
C LEU A 19 2.58 -4.85 -10.32
N ALA A 20 2.51 -5.22 -9.04
CA ALA A 20 1.29 -5.80 -8.46
C ALA A 20 0.10 -4.84 -8.56
N VAL A 21 0.30 -3.57 -8.20
CA VAL A 21 -0.73 -2.52 -8.30
C VAL A 21 -1.19 -2.34 -9.75
N VAL A 22 -0.24 -2.19 -10.70
CA VAL A 22 -0.57 -1.99 -12.12
C VAL A 22 -1.33 -3.19 -12.68
N THR A 23 -0.96 -4.42 -12.27
CA THR A 23 -1.63 -5.64 -12.71
C THR A 23 -3.08 -5.67 -12.22
N GLN A 24 -3.32 -5.39 -10.94
CA GLN A 24 -4.68 -5.34 -10.37
C GLN A 24 -5.56 -4.28 -11.05
N MET A 25 -5.03 -3.07 -11.23
CA MET A 25 -5.77 -1.98 -11.89
C MET A 25 -6.13 -2.32 -13.34
N ASN A 26 -5.23 -2.99 -14.07
CA ASN A 26 -5.50 -3.46 -15.43
C ASN A 26 -6.51 -4.62 -15.50
N SER A 27 -6.73 -5.34 -14.39
CA SER A 27 -7.78 -6.36 -14.28
C SER A 27 -9.19 -5.79 -14.07
N GLY A 28 -9.36 -4.46 -14.14
CA GLY A 28 -10.66 -3.79 -14.01
C GLY A 28 -10.99 -3.30 -12.60
N VAL A 29 -10.04 -3.42 -11.67
CA VAL A 29 -10.15 -2.83 -10.33
C VAL A 29 -9.95 -1.32 -10.44
N SER A 30 -10.85 -0.53 -9.84
CA SER A 30 -10.79 0.94 -9.86
C SER A 30 -10.04 1.56 -8.68
N GLU A 31 -9.76 0.76 -7.64
CA GLU A 31 -9.21 1.22 -6.36
C GLU A 31 -8.30 0.15 -5.76
N VAL A 32 -7.15 0.57 -5.24
CA VAL A 32 -6.20 -0.30 -4.53
C VAL A 32 -5.79 0.34 -3.20
N VAL A 33 -5.60 -0.48 -2.17
CA VAL A 33 -5.16 -0.02 -0.85
C VAL A 33 -3.78 -0.57 -0.56
N LEU A 34 -2.80 0.32 -0.41
CA LEU A 34 -1.45 -0.05 0.03
C LEU A 34 -1.44 -0.07 1.56
N LYS A 35 -1.06 -1.19 2.16
CA LYS A 35 -0.88 -1.29 3.62
C LYS A 35 0.56 -1.57 3.97
N ALA A 36 1.11 -0.82 4.91
CA ALA A 36 2.47 -1.00 5.37
C ALA A 36 2.64 -0.65 6.84
N ARG A 37 3.74 -1.13 7.43
CA ARG A 37 4.07 -0.86 8.83
C ARG A 37 5.56 -0.67 9.05
N GLY A 38 5.90 0.12 10.06
CA GLY A 38 7.28 0.45 10.42
C GLY A 38 8.08 0.98 9.22
N ARG A 39 9.29 0.44 9.01
CA ARG A 39 10.20 0.90 7.95
C ARG A 39 9.65 0.71 6.52
N ALA A 40 8.63 -0.13 6.34
CA ALA A 40 8.01 -0.33 5.03
C ALA A 40 7.11 0.85 4.61
N ILE A 41 6.75 1.76 5.53
CA ILE A 41 5.94 2.96 5.25
C ILE A 41 6.57 3.81 4.15
N THR A 42 7.89 4.04 4.19
CA THR A 42 8.61 4.78 3.14
C THR A 42 8.38 4.16 1.77
N ARG A 43 8.42 2.83 1.69
CA ARG A 43 8.20 2.12 0.43
C ARG A 43 6.76 2.19 -0.05
N ALA A 44 5.79 2.21 0.86
CA ALA A 44 4.39 2.38 0.47
C ALA A 44 4.16 3.73 -0.21
N VAL A 45 4.77 4.79 0.34
CA VAL A 45 4.75 6.12 -0.27
C VAL A 45 5.46 6.13 -1.63
N ASP A 46 6.64 5.50 -1.73
CA ASP A 46 7.34 5.36 -3.02
C ASP A 46 6.49 4.64 -4.08
N VAL A 47 5.81 3.55 -3.69
CA VAL A 47 4.93 2.80 -4.61
C VAL A 47 3.77 3.67 -5.06
N ALA A 48 3.10 4.38 -4.16
CA ALA A 48 2.00 5.28 -4.49
C ALA A 48 2.41 6.34 -5.50
N GLU A 49 3.53 7.03 -5.24
CA GLU A 49 4.03 8.08 -6.12
C GLU A 49 4.51 7.55 -7.47
N ILE A 50 5.17 6.38 -7.51
CA ILE A 50 5.60 5.79 -8.77
C ILE A 50 4.38 5.40 -9.62
N VAL A 51 3.39 4.73 -9.03
CA VAL A 51 2.17 4.31 -9.75
C VAL A 51 1.46 5.52 -10.33
N LYS A 52 1.18 6.52 -9.50
CA LYS A 52 0.47 7.74 -9.88
C LYS A 52 1.18 8.54 -10.98
N ASN A 53 2.49 8.75 -10.83
CA ASN A 53 3.22 9.67 -11.70
C ASN A 53 3.79 9.02 -12.96
N ARG A 54 3.97 7.68 -12.99
CA ARG A 54 4.69 7.01 -14.10
C ARG A 54 3.91 5.91 -14.81
N PHE A 55 2.94 5.28 -14.16
CA PHE A 55 2.32 4.06 -14.71
C PHE A 55 0.82 4.21 -14.99
N ILE A 56 0.07 4.90 -14.14
CA ILE A 56 -1.38 5.02 -14.29
C ILE A 56 -1.77 6.51 -14.28
N PRO A 57 -1.78 7.17 -15.45
CA PRO A 57 -2.27 8.53 -15.57
C PRO A 57 -3.71 8.65 -15.07
N GLY A 58 -4.00 9.71 -14.31
CA GLY A 58 -5.31 9.93 -13.68
C GLY A 58 -5.53 9.13 -12.39
N MET A 59 -4.50 8.47 -11.85
CA MET A 59 -4.57 7.91 -10.50
C MET A 59 -4.46 9.04 -9.46
N GLY A 60 -5.40 9.07 -8.52
CA GLY A 60 -5.41 9.94 -7.36
C GLY A 60 -5.10 9.19 -6.05
N VAL A 61 -4.75 9.95 -5.02
CA VAL A 61 -4.74 9.46 -3.63
C VAL A 61 -6.07 9.89 -3.02
N GLU A 62 -6.92 8.94 -2.69
CA GLU A 62 -8.26 9.20 -2.13
C GLU A 62 -8.15 9.48 -0.63
N ASN A 63 -7.41 8.64 0.11
CA ASN A 63 -7.25 8.77 1.54
C ASN A 63 -5.89 8.22 2.01
N ILE A 64 -5.40 8.76 3.13
CA ILE A 64 -4.22 8.25 3.85
C ILE A 64 -4.57 8.15 5.32
N ASP A 65 -4.57 6.92 5.84
CA ASP A 65 -4.80 6.65 7.26
C ASP A 65 -3.49 6.21 7.93
N ILE A 66 -3.27 6.66 9.15
CA ILE A 66 -2.16 6.22 9.99
C ILE A 66 -2.69 5.69 11.33
N CYS A 67 -2.07 4.64 11.84
CA CYS A 67 -2.43 4.06 13.12
C CYS A 67 -1.19 3.52 13.84
N THR A 68 -1.42 2.92 15.01
CA THR A 68 -0.44 2.11 15.73
C THR A 68 -1.05 0.74 15.97
N GLU A 69 -0.36 -0.30 15.53
CA GLU A 69 -0.74 -1.69 15.79
C GLU A 69 0.19 -2.29 16.85
N GLU A 70 -0.38 -3.04 17.78
CA GLU A 70 0.40 -3.84 18.74
C GLU A 70 0.70 -5.21 18.12
N ILE A 71 1.99 -5.52 17.97
CA ILE A 71 2.46 -6.78 17.38
C ILE A 71 3.15 -7.59 18.46
N VAL A 72 2.71 -8.84 18.63
CA VAL A 72 3.37 -9.81 19.51
C VAL A 72 4.52 -10.46 18.73
N GLY A 73 5.74 -10.19 19.17
CA GLY A 73 6.93 -10.82 18.60
C GLY A 73 7.07 -12.29 19.01
N ASN A 74 8.00 -13.01 18.38
CA ASN A 74 8.23 -14.44 18.66
C ASN A 74 8.61 -14.74 20.12
N SER A 75 9.12 -13.74 20.85
CA SER A 75 9.44 -13.81 22.29
C SER A 75 8.23 -13.59 23.20
N GLY A 76 7.03 -13.37 22.66
CA GLY A 76 5.81 -13.06 23.41
C GLY A 76 5.72 -11.60 23.88
N VAL A 77 6.74 -10.78 23.62
CA VAL A 77 6.73 -9.35 23.95
C VAL A 77 5.96 -8.59 22.88
N SER A 78 5.02 -7.76 23.31
CA SER A 78 4.28 -6.89 22.42
C SER A 78 5.06 -5.61 22.12
N THR A 79 4.93 -5.10 20.90
CA THR A 79 5.58 -3.86 20.48
C THR A 79 4.64 -3.07 19.59
N ASN A 80 4.53 -1.78 19.87
CA ASN A 80 3.78 -0.83 19.07
C ASN A 80 4.51 -0.53 17.76
N VAL A 81 3.82 -0.67 16.64
CA VAL A 81 4.35 -0.43 15.30
C VAL A 81 3.42 0.53 14.57
N SER A 82 3.96 1.64 14.08
CA SER A 82 3.22 2.57 13.23
C SER A 82 2.79 1.90 11.95
N THR A 83 1.57 2.18 11.49
CA THR A 83 1.02 1.67 10.24
C THR A 83 0.54 2.82 9.35
N ILE A 84 0.48 2.53 8.04
CA ILE A 84 -0.08 3.42 7.04
C ILE A 84 -0.99 2.62 6.09
N GLU A 85 -2.11 3.22 5.72
CA GLU A 85 -2.96 2.78 4.63
C GLU A 85 -3.07 3.91 3.60
N ILE A 86 -2.80 3.62 2.32
CA ILE A 86 -2.89 4.59 1.23
C ILE A 86 -3.90 4.05 0.23
N GLN A 87 -5.03 4.75 0.09
CA GLN A 87 -6.07 4.40 -0.87
C GLN A 87 -5.79 5.14 -2.18
N LEU A 88 -5.55 4.39 -3.25
CA LEU A 88 -5.33 4.91 -4.58
C LEU A 88 -6.53 4.57 -5.46
N LYS A 89 -7.01 5.55 -6.21
CA LYS A 89 -8.20 5.41 -7.05
C LYS A 89 -7.99 6.11 -8.37
N LYS A 90 -8.41 5.48 -9.47
CA LYS A 90 -8.38 6.12 -10.77
C LYS A 90 -9.57 7.07 -10.89
N ASP A 91 -9.31 8.34 -11.15
CA ASP A 91 -10.36 9.32 -11.44
C ASP A 91 -11.12 8.90 -12.70
N LYS A 92 -12.44 9.16 -12.71
CA LYS A 92 -13.31 8.84 -13.87
C LYS A 92 -12.99 9.72 -15.07
#